data_AF-A0A4C1SH79-F1
#
_entry.id   AF-A0A4C1SH79-F1
#
_cell.length_a   1.000
_cell.length_b   1.000
_cell.length_c   1.000
_cell.angle_alpha   90.00
_cell.angle_beta   90.00
_cell.angle_gamma   90.00
#
_symmetry.space_group_name_H-M   'P 1'
#
loop_
_entity.id
_entity.type
_entity.pdbx_description
1 polymer ?
#
loop_
_entity_poly.entity_id
_entity_poly.type
_entity_poly.pdbx_seq_one_letter_code
_entity_poly.pdbx_strand_id
1 'polypeptide(L)'
;METPKDVEEAVNILVNRIRKAQQTAMVSQPVQILRRGDLLLRFREKMQQKRRLHKLWTHTRCPRLRKKLNELARRLAVAVRDHRGAAWEETIDHASESMKNLHQLNCRLTKTTTPICPITNRAGARSYDVPARAEAIVQYLEGPFSPKSPAISTMMQEHGTLRACGREGPGPDGIATEALRQLPKRVMVAMNKVFNWILRTGHFPEAWKSPIEAITIPKPGKIL
;
A
#
# COMPACT_ATOMS: atom_id res chain seq x y z
N MET A 1 -9.51 23.60 -29.22
CA MET A 1 -8.24 24.15 -28.73
C MET A 1 -8.18 23.81 -27.24
N GLU A 2 -7.14 23.10 -26.80
CA GLU A 2 -6.97 22.69 -25.40
C GLU A 2 -6.49 23.92 -24.61
N THR A 3 -7.41 24.65 -23.98
CA THR A 3 -7.08 25.89 -23.26
C THR A 3 -6.66 25.61 -21.81
N PRO A 4 -5.89 26.50 -21.16
CA PRO A 4 -5.56 26.38 -19.74
C PRO A 4 -6.77 26.17 -18.83
N LYS A 5 -7.92 26.75 -19.18
CA LYS A 5 -9.18 26.60 -18.45
C LYS A 5 -9.74 25.17 -18.52
N ASP A 6 -9.57 24.50 -19.65
CA ASP A 6 -10.02 23.11 -19.84
C ASP A 6 -9.20 22.14 -18.99
N VAL A 7 -7.90 22.44 -18.82
CA VAL A 7 -7.01 21.68 -17.93
C VAL A 7 -7.46 21.81 -16.47
N GLU A 8 -7.72 23.04 -16.02
CA GLU A 8 -8.15 23.32 -14.65
C GLU A 8 -9.50 22.65 -14.33
N GLU A 9 -10.48 22.73 -15.23
CA GLU A 9 -11.78 22.09 -15.06
C GLU A 9 -11.65 20.55 -15.01
N ALA A 10 -10.85 19.96 -15.90
CA ALA A 10 -10.63 18.51 -15.91
C ALA A 10 -9.97 18.01 -14.61
N VAL A 11 -9.02 18.77 -14.07
CA VAL A 11 -8.33 18.47 -12.80
C VAL A 11 -9.31 18.58 -11.63
N ASN A 12 -10.14 19.62 -11.59
CA ASN A 12 -11.13 19.81 -10.54
C ASN A 12 -12.18 18.69 -10.54
N ILE A 13 -12.68 18.28 -11.71
CA ILE A 13 -13.59 17.13 -11.84
C ILE A 13 -12.93 15.86 -11.31
N LEU A 14 -11.67 15.61 -11.64
CA LEU A 14 -10.93 14.43 -11.20
C LEU A 14 -10.76 14.40 -9.68
N VAL A 15 -10.24 15.48 -9.10
CA VAL A 15 -10.00 15.62 -7.65
C VAL A 15 -11.31 15.46 -6.86
N ASN A 16 -12.39 16.12 -7.31
CA ASN A 16 -13.69 16.03 -6.63
C ASN A 16 -14.29 14.63 -6.68
N ARG A 17 -14.14 13.90 -7.80
CA ARG A 17 -14.60 12.50 -7.91
C ARG A 17 -13.82 11.57 -6.99
N ILE A 18 -12.50 11.76 -6.86
CA ILE A 18 -11.67 10.97 -5.95
C ILE A 18 -12.07 11.26 -4.50
N ARG A 19 -12.22 12.53 -4.12
CA ARG A 19 -12.66 12.94 -2.78
C ARG A 19 -14.04 12.39 -2.42
N LYS A 20 -15.00 12.48 -3.34
CA LYS A 20 -16.35 11.92 -3.15
C LYS A 20 -16.30 10.41 -2.94
N ALA A 21 -15.50 9.70 -3.74
CA ALA A 21 -15.33 8.25 -3.58
C ALA A 21 -14.68 7.88 -2.23
N GLN A 22 -13.69 8.64 -1.78
CA GLN A 22 -13.07 8.47 -0.46
C GLN A 22 -14.08 8.66 0.66
N GLN A 23 -14.88 9.73 0.62
CA GLN A 23 -15.90 9.99 1.64
C GLN A 23 -16.94 8.87 1.70
N THR A 24 -17.45 8.39 0.56
CA THR A 24 -18.38 7.25 0.51
C THR A 24 -17.76 5.96 1.08
N ALA A 25 -16.47 5.71 0.80
CA ALA A 25 -15.77 4.54 1.31
C ALA A 25 -15.52 4.62 2.83
N MET A 26 -15.16 5.81 3.35
CA MET A 26 -14.95 6.05 4.79
C MET A 26 -16.22 5.82 5.62
N VAL A 27 -17.39 6.18 5.10
CA VAL A 27 -18.68 5.94 5.77
C VAL A 27 -19.01 4.44 5.85
N SER A 28 -18.45 3.61 4.95
CA SER A 28 -18.87 2.23 4.75
C SER A 28 -17.96 1.16 5.39
N GLN A 29 -16.85 1.53 6.03
CA GLN A 29 -15.93 0.54 6.62
C GLN A 29 -15.72 0.74 8.13
N PRO A 30 -16.32 -0.12 8.98
CA PRO A 30 -15.73 -0.38 10.27
C PRO A 30 -14.34 -1.00 10.03
N VAL A 31 -13.31 -0.38 10.61
CA VAL A 31 -11.92 -0.86 10.54
C VAL A 31 -11.90 -2.33 10.94
N GLN A 32 -11.68 -3.22 9.96
CA GLN A 32 -11.53 -4.64 10.25
C GLN A 32 -10.16 -4.87 10.91
N ILE A 33 -10.13 -4.78 12.24
CA ILE A 33 -9.04 -5.29 13.09
C ILE A 33 -9.09 -6.84 13.10
N LEU A 34 -9.33 -7.49 11.96
CA LEU A 34 -9.66 -8.93 11.94
C LEU A 34 -8.40 -9.81 11.91
N ARG A 35 -7.25 -9.30 11.44
CA ARG A 35 -6.02 -10.13 11.42
C ARG A 35 -5.37 -10.36 12.79
N ARG A 36 -5.96 -9.82 13.86
CA ARG A 36 -5.51 -9.99 15.25
C ARG A 36 -6.65 -10.33 16.22
N GLY A 37 -7.88 -10.52 15.74
CA GLY A 37 -9.09 -10.61 16.59
C GLY A 37 -9.08 -11.84 17.51
N ASP A 38 -8.89 -13.03 16.94
CA ASP A 38 -9.12 -14.29 17.66
C ASP A 38 -8.05 -14.58 18.72
N LEU A 39 -6.79 -14.26 18.41
CA LEU A 39 -5.68 -14.32 19.36
C LEU A 39 -5.91 -13.35 20.53
N LEU A 40 -6.48 -12.17 20.25
CA LEU A 40 -6.76 -11.16 21.27
C LEU A 40 -7.92 -11.57 22.18
N LEU A 41 -8.94 -12.26 21.67
CA LEU A 41 -10.07 -12.75 22.46
C LEU A 41 -9.63 -13.80 23.50
N ARG A 42 -8.89 -14.84 23.09
CA ARG A 42 -8.47 -15.93 23.99
C ARG A 42 -7.48 -15.51 25.07
N PHE A 43 -6.70 -14.46 24.82
CA PHE A 43 -5.66 -13.97 25.75
C PHE A 43 -5.99 -12.63 26.41
N ARG A 44 -7.20 -12.07 26.19
CA ARG A 44 -7.60 -10.74 26.66
C ARG A 44 -7.47 -10.61 28.16
N GLU A 45 -8.03 -11.57 28.89
CA GLU A 45 -8.04 -11.60 30.35
C GLU A 45 -6.62 -11.65 30.92
N LYS A 46 -5.78 -12.55 30.38
CA LYS A 46 -4.37 -12.66 30.78
C LYS A 46 -3.59 -11.38 30.48
N MET A 47 -3.83 -10.73 29.33
CA MET A 47 -3.21 -9.44 29.01
C MET A 47 -3.67 -8.31 29.93
N GLN A 48 -4.97 -8.27 30.29
CA GLN A 48 -5.49 -7.30 31.25
C GLN A 48 -4.88 -7.52 32.64
N GLN A 49 -4.78 -8.76 33.10
CA GLN A 49 -4.10 -9.11 34.36
C GLN A 49 -2.63 -8.69 34.36
N LYS A 50 -1.89 -8.91 33.25
CA LYS A 50 -0.52 -8.42 33.08
C LYS A 50 -0.43 -6.90 33.27
N ARG A 51 -1.32 -6.16 32.62
CA ARG A 51 -1.37 -4.69 32.71
C ARG A 51 -1.69 -4.20 34.12
N ARG A 52 -2.64 -4.84 34.81
CA ARG A 52 -2.99 -4.54 36.22
C ARG A 52 -1.79 -4.76 37.15
N LEU A 53 -1.10 -5.91 37.02
CA LEU A 53 0.10 -6.20 37.81
C LEU A 53 1.25 -5.24 37.52
N HIS A 54 1.45 -4.86 36.25
CA HIS A 54 2.46 -3.88 35.88
C HIS A 54 2.16 -2.52 36.51
N LYS A 55 0.91 -2.03 36.41
CA LYS A 55 0.48 -0.77 37.05
C LYS A 55 0.73 -0.80 38.55
N LEU A 56 0.33 -1.88 39.22
CA LEU A 56 0.53 -2.02 40.67
C LEU A 56 2.02 -2.06 41.03
N TRP A 57 2.85 -2.77 40.26
CA TRP A 57 4.30 -2.80 40.47
C TRP A 57 4.96 -1.44 40.22
N THR A 58 4.54 -0.67 39.22
CA THR A 58 5.09 0.67 38.96
C THR A 58 4.90 1.59 40.18
N HIS A 59 3.75 1.52 40.84
CA HIS A 59 3.45 2.34 42.02
C HIS A 59 4.07 1.83 43.32
N THR A 60 4.08 0.52 43.54
CA THR A 60 4.48 -0.07 44.84
C THR A 60 5.92 -0.57 44.87
N ARG A 61 6.54 -0.79 43.70
CA ARG A 61 7.88 -1.37 43.50
C ARG A 61 8.14 -2.70 44.23
N CYS A 62 7.09 -3.43 44.63
CA CYS A 62 7.23 -4.67 45.38
C CYS A 62 7.82 -5.83 44.52
N PRO A 63 8.86 -6.54 44.99
CA PRO A 63 9.47 -7.68 44.27
C PRO A 63 8.51 -8.85 44.02
N ARG A 64 7.57 -9.11 44.95
CA ARG A 64 6.56 -10.17 44.80
C ARG A 64 5.64 -9.94 43.59
N LEU A 65 5.31 -8.68 43.31
CA LEU A 65 4.51 -8.31 42.14
C LEU A 65 5.29 -8.45 40.84
N ARG A 66 6.57 -8.09 40.84
CA ARG A 66 7.47 -8.32 39.70
C ARG A 66 7.59 -9.81 39.38
N LYS A 67 7.72 -10.67 40.39
CA LYS A 67 7.75 -12.14 40.22
C LYS A 67 6.44 -12.64 39.59
N LYS A 68 5.29 -12.22 40.10
CA LYS A 68 3.96 -12.58 39.55
C LYS A 68 3.78 -12.08 38.10
N LEU A 69 4.24 -10.85 37.81
CA LEU A 69 4.20 -10.27 36.46
C LEU A 69 5.04 -11.10 35.47
N ASN A 70 6.27 -11.44 35.84
CA ASN A 70 7.17 -12.23 34.99
C ASN A 70 6.63 -13.64 34.76
N GLU A 71 6.09 -14.28 35.79
CA GLU A 71 5.48 -15.60 35.66
C GLU A 71 4.27 -15.56 34.72
N LEU A 72 3.40 -14.56 34.86
CA LEU A 72 2.27 -14.38 33.95
C LEU A 72 2.73 -14.08 32.52
N ALA A 73 3.80 -13.29 32.34
CA ALA A 73 4.37 -13.01 31.04
C ALA A 73 4.94 -14.28 30.38
N ARG A 74 5.62 -15.15 31.14
CA ARG A 74 6.14 -16.44 30.68
C ARG A 74 5.01 -17.38 30.29
N ARG A 75 3.99 -17.52 31.13
CA ARG A 75 2.78 -18.33 30.83
C ARG A 75 2.05 -17.84 29.58
N LEU A 76 1.96 -16.52 29.39
CA LEU A 76 1.36 -15.95 28.19
C LEU A 76 2.19 -16.23 26.95
N ALA A 77 3.52 -16.10 27.03
CA ALA A 77 4.42 -16.41 25.92
C ALA A 77 4.33 -17.88 25.50
N VAL A 78 4.29 -18.81 26.47
CA VAL A 78 4.08 -20.25 26.22
C VAL A 78 2.75 -20.47 25.52
N ALA A 79 1.65 -19.98 26.09
CA ALA A 79 0.32 -20.21 25.52
C ALA A 79 0.14 -19.61 24.12
N VAL A 80 0.76 -18.45 23.82
CA VAL A 80 0.74 -17.86 22.48
C VAL A 80 1.56 -18.71 21.49
N ARG A 81 2.71 -19.24 21.92
CA ARG A 81 3.51 -20.13 21.08
C ARG A 81 2.76 -21.42 20.79
N ASP A 82 2.16 -22.05 21.79
CA ASP A 82 1.43 -23.32 21.62
C ASP A 82 0.22 -23.13 20.70
N HIS A 83 -0.54 -22.04 20.87
CA HIS A 83 -1.66 -21.72 19.99
C HIS A 83 -1.22 -21.46 18.54
N ARG A 84 -0.11 -20.73 18.34
CA ARG A 84 0.46 -20.53 17.01
C ARG A 84 1.03 -21.82 16.44
N GLY A 85 1.61 -22.67 17.29
CA GLY A 85 2.13 -23.98 16.94
C GLY A 85 1.03 -24.88 16.40
N ALA A 86 -0.08 -25.02 17.12
CA ALA A 86 -1.24 -25.80 16.67
C ALA A 86 -1.77 -25.35 15.30
N ALA A 87 -1.92 -24.03 15.08
CA ALA A 87 -2.32 -23.50 13.77
C ALA A 87 -1.27 -23.73 12.67
N TRP A 88 0.02 -23.79 13.04
CA TRP A 88 1.10 -24.13 12.12
C TRP A 88 1.14 -25.62 11.77
N GLU A 89 0.86 -26.51 12.73
CA GLU A 89 0.74 -27.95 12.46
C GLU A 89 -0.37 -28.23 11.45
N GLU A 90 -1.57 -27.65 11.63
CA GLU A 90 -2.66 -27.76 10.64
C GLU A 90 -2.23 -27.27 9.23
N THR A 91 -1.40 -26.23 9.18
CA THR A 91 -0.87 -25.70 7.92
C THR A 91 0.16 -26.63 7.28
N ILE A 92 0.98 -27.30 8.08
CA ILE A 92 1.97 -28.29 7.64
C ILE A 92 1.25 -29.55 7.15
N ASP A 93 0.27 -30.04 7.89
CA ASP A 93 -0.55 -31.20 7.53
C ASP A 93 -1.21 -30.97 6.17
N HIS A 94 -1.91 -29.84 5.98
CA HIS A 94 -2.51 -29.48 4.70
C HIS A 94 -1.50 -29.30 3.56
N ALA A 95 -0.30 -28.80 3.87
CA ALA A 95 0.76 -28.68 2.88
C ALA A 95 1.34 -30.04 2.48
N SER A 96 1.36 -31.01 3.39
CA SER A 96 1.87 -32.36 3.16
C SER A 96 0.95 -33.19 2.26
N GLU A 97 -0.34 -32.86 2.19
CA GLU A 97 -1.34 -33.53 1.34
C GLU A 97 -1.02 -33.46 -0.16
N SER A 98 -0.23 -32.47 -0.60
CA SER A 98 0.06 -32.28 -2.03
C SER A 98 1.42 -31.62 -2.28
N MET A 99 2.17 -32.15 -3.24
CA MET A 99 3.42 -31.56 -3.71
C MET A 99 3.26 -30.09 -4.15
N LYS A 100 2.09 -29.72 -4.68
CA LYS A 100 1.78 -28.33 -5.07
C LYS A 100 1.63 -27.42 -3.84
N ASN A 101 0.94 -27.88 -2.81
CA ASN A 101 0.75 -27.13 -1.56
C ASN A 101 2.07 -26.97 -0.83
N LEU A 102 2.89 -28.04 -0.78
CA LEU A 102 4.23 -28.02 -0.22
C LEU A 102 5.12 -27.00 -0.93
N HIS A 103 5.14 -27.02 -2.27
CA HIS A 103 5.89 -26.04 -3.05
C HIS A 103 5.42 -24.60 -2.79
N GLN A 104 4.11 -24.38 -2.70
CA GLN A 104 3.55 -23.05 -2.40
C GLN A 104 3.92 -22.57 -0.99
N LEU A 105 3.87 -23.45 0.02
CA LEU A 105 4.30 -23.14 1.39
C LEU A 105 5.80 -22.82 1.42
N ASN A 106 6.62 -23.61 0.73
CA ASN A 106 8.06 -23.40 0.65
C ASN A 106 8.40 -22.04 0.03
N CYS A 107 7.78 -21.70 -1.11
CA CYS A 107 7.92 -20.39 -1.75
C CYS A 107 7.53 -19.21 -0.84
N ARG A 108 6.50 -19.38 0.01
CA ARG A 108 6.10 -18.36 1.01
C ARG A 108 7.15 -18.21 2.13
N LEU A 109 7.76 -19.31 2.57
CA LEU A 109 8.77 -19.34 3.62
C LEU A 109 10.11 -18.76 3.16
N THR A 110 10.56 -19.14 1.97
CA THR A 110 11.83 -18.67 1.39
C THR A 110 11.76 -17.24 0.87
N LYS A 111 10.57 -16.63 0.84
CA LYS A 111 10.30 -15.34 0.19
C LYS A 111 10.92 -15.28 -1.20
N THR A 112 10.85 -16.39 -1.95
CA THR A 112 11.46 -16.47 -3.27
C THR A 112 10.88 -15.35 -4.13
N THR A 113 11.69 -14.34 -4.39
CA THR A 113 11.32 -13.24 -5.27
C THR A 113 11.03 -13.84 -6.63
N THR A 114 9.87 -13.55 -7.21
CA THR A 114 9.61 -13.88 -8.61
C THR A 114 10.73 -13.25 -9.43
N PRO A 115 11.52 -14.04 -10.18
CA PRO A 115 12.60 -13.47 -10.96
C PRO A 115 12.00 -12.40 -11.88
N ILE A 116 12.59 -11.20 -11.86
CA ILE A 116 12.16 -10.12 -12.74
C ILE A 116 12.37 -10.63 -14.17
N CYS A 117 11.28 -10.76 -14.93
CA CYS A 117 11.36 -11.18 -16.32
C CYS A 117 12.21 -10.16 -17.12
N PRO A 118 13.13 -10.63 -17.98
CA PRO A 118 13.88 -9.74 -18.88
C PRO A 118 12.94 -8.90 -19.75
N ILE A 119 13.33 -7.67 -20.05
CA ILE A 119 12.58 -6.78 -20.96
C ILE A 119 12.43 -7.49 -22.31
N THR A 120 11.20 -7.56 -22.81
CA THR A 120 10.88 -8.17 -24.11
C THR A 120 10.71 -7.12 -25.18
N ASN A 121 11.21 -7.38 -26.38
CA ASN A 121 10.93 -6.55 -27.56
C ASN A 121 9.51 -6.79 -28.11
N ARG A 122 9.10 -6.04 -29.15
CA ARG A 122 7.79 -6.18 -29.81
C ARG A 122 7.51 -7.59 -30.35
N ALA A 123 8.55 -8.37 -30.65
CA ALA A 123 8.46 -9.75 -31.10
C ALA A 123 8.35 -10.77 -29.94
N GLY A 124 8.31 -10.31 -28.69
CA GLY A 124 8.27 -11.17 -27.50
C GLY A 124 9.61 -11.82 -27.14
N ALA A 125 10.69 -11.49 -27.86
CA ALA A 125 12.03 -12.00 -27.58
C ALA A 125 12.68 -11.23 -26.42
N ARG A 126 13.46 -11.94 -25.61
CA ARG A 126 14.14 -11.38 -24.43
C ARG A 126 15.36 -10.56 -24.85
N SER A 127 15.40 -9.29 -24.44
CA SER A 127 16.53 -8.39 -24.68
C SER A 127 17.49 -8.40 -23.49
N TYR A 128 18.67 -9.01 -23.65
CA TYR A 128 19.71 -9.03 -22.62
C TYR A 128 20.70 -7.87 -22.78
N ASP A 129 20.93 -7.42 -24.00
CA ASP A 129 21.88 -6.36 -24.33
C ASP A 129 21.35 -4.95 -23.99
N VAL A 130 22.24 -4.03 -23.61
CA VAL A 130 21.90 -2.68 -23.12
C VAL A 130 21.16 -1.84 -24.18
N PRO A 131 21.66 -1.68 -25.42
CA PRO A 131 20.93 -0.93 -26.45
C PRO A 131 19.61 -1.61 -26.83
N ALA A 132 19.58 -2.95 -26.93
CA ALA A 132 18.36 -3.69 -27.23
C ALA A 132 17.26 -3.52 -26.15
N ARG A 133 17.64 -3.29 -24.89
CA ARG A 133 16.70 -2.94 -23.81
C ARG A 133 16.18 -1.52 -23.95
N ALA A 134 17.04 -0.56 -24.31
CA ALA A 134 16.65 0.83 -24.51
C ALA A 134 15.62 0.94 -25.66
N GLU A 135 15.86 0.26 -26.77
CA GLU A 135 14.93 0.21 -27.90
C GLU A 135 13.58 -0.43 -27.51
N ALA A 136 13.60 -1.53 -26.75
CA ALA A 136 12.38 -2.16 -26.27
C ALA A 136 11.57 -1.22 -25.35
N ILE A 137 12.23 -0.39 -24.55
CA ILE A 137 11.58 0.65 -23.74
C ILE A 137 11.00 1.75 -24.64
N VAL A 138 11.76 2.26 -25.62
CA VAL A 138 11.28 3.29 -26.55
C VAL A 138 10.02 2.80 -27.28
N GLN A 139 10.08 1.61 -27.87
CA GLN A 139 8.93 0.99 -28.56
C GLN A 139 7.72 0.82 -27.63
N TYR A 140 7.95 0.44 -26.37
CA TYR A 140 6.86 0.32 -25.40
C TYR A 140 6.22 1.68 -25.07
N LEU A 141 7.03 2.75 -24.99
CA LEU A 141 6.56 4.09 -24.66
C LEU A 141 5.87 4.80 -25.84
N GLU A 142 6.16 4.46 -27.09
CA GLU A 142 5.49 5.06 -28.26
C GLU A 142 3.95 4.89 -28.23
N GLY A 143 3.46 3.73 -27.78
CA GLY A 143 2.02 3.45 -27.66
C GLY A 143 1.24 4.39 -26.73
N PRO A 144 1.62 4.51 -25.44
CA PRO A 144 0.94 5.38 -24.49
C PRO A 144 1.11 6.88 -24.76
N PHE A 145 2.20 7.28 -25.43
CA PHE A 145 2.51 8.70 -25.70
C PHE A 145 2.09 9.18 -27.10
N SER A 146 1.54 8.30 -27.94
CA SER A 146 0.93 8.71 -29.21
C SER A 146 -0.44 9.38 -29.03
N PRO A 147 -0.78 10.42 -29.82
CA PRO A 147 -2.07 11.08 -29.75
C PRO A 147 -3.20 10.11 -30.13
N LYS A 148 -4.02 9.74 -29.15
CA LYS A 148 -5.22 8.92 -29.39
C LYS A 148 -6.29 9.78 -30.07
N SER A 149 -6.62 9.46 -31.32
CA SER A 149 -7.81 9.97 -32.00
C SER A 149 -9.05 9.66 -31.15
N PRO A 150 -10.05 10.58 -31.05
CA PRO A 150 -11.21 10.39 -30.18
C PRO A 150 -12.15 9.25 -30.57
N ALA A 151 -11.87 8.53 -31.67
CA ALA A 151 -12.61 7.34 -32.08
C ALA A 151 -11.74 6.09 -31.90
N ILE A 152 -12.35 5.03 -31.35
CA ILE A 152 -11.82 3.67 -31.12
C ILE A 152 -11.25 3.48 -29.70
N SER A 153 -12.18 3.13 -28.80
CA SER A 153 -11.89 2.47 -27.53
C SER A 153 -11.96 0.96 -27.74
N THR A 154 -10.86 0.28 -28.03
CA THR A 154 -10.75 -1.16 -27.72
C THR A 154 -9.31 -1.63 -27.57
N MET A 155 -9.08 -2.36 -26.48
CA MET A 155 -8.01 -3.34 -26.21
C MET A 155 -6.62 -2.83 -25.79
N MET A 156 -6.05 -3.62 -24.85
CA MET A 156 -4.64 -3.79 -24.47
C MET A 156 -4.18 -3.22 -23.12
N GLN A 157 -3.98 -4.20 -22.21
CA GLN A 157 -2.84 -4.50 -21.32
C GLN A 157 -2.11 -3.31 -20.66
N GLU A 158 -2.23 -3.19 -19.32
CA GLU A 158 -1.28 -3.76 -18.34
C GLU A 158 0.12 -3.18 -18.46
N HIS A 159 0.46 -2.22 -17.59
CA HIS A 159 1.49 -2.32 -16.54
C HIS A 159 1.65 -0.95 -15.87
N GLY A 160 1.81 -0.95 -14.55
CA GLY A 160 2.11 0.26 -13.78
C GLY A 160 1.31 0.37 -12.48
N THR A 161 1.62 -0.45 -11.49
CA THR A 161 1.26 -0.11 -10.11
C THR A 161 2.10 1.10 -9.72
N LEU A 162 1.48 2.25 -9.47
CA LEU A 162 2.15 3.44 -8.94
C LEU A 162 2.82 3.05 -7.62
N ARG A 163 4.16 2.98 -7.59
CA ARG A 163 4.93 2.68 -6.39
C ARG A 163 5.11 3.96 -5.57
N ALA A 164 4.02 4.55 -5.11
CA ALA A 164 4.05 5.70 -4.22
C ALA A 164 4.44 5.25 -2.80
N CYS A 165 5.30 6.01 -2.11
CA CYS A 165 5.81 5.63 -0.79
C CYS A 165 4.68 5.73 0.25
N GLY A 166 4.21 4.59 0.78
CA GLY A 166 3.00 4.51 1.61
C GLY A 166 3.13 5.04 3.04
N ARG A 167 3.97 6.05 3.28
CA ARG A 167 4.19 6.66 4.61
C ARG A 167 4.00 8.18 4.63
N GLU A 168 3.54 8.75 3.52
CA GLU A 168 3.26 10.18 3.40
C GLU A 168 1.81 10.44 3.82
N GLY A 169 1.61 11.54 4.57
CA GLY A 169 0.27 12.02 4.90
C GLY A 169 -0.49 12.45 3.64
N PRO A 170 -1.83 12.58 3.70
CA PRO A 170 -2.60 13.17 2.60
C PRO A 170 -2.03 14.53 2.21
N GLY A 171 -1.98 14.82 0.92
CA GLY A 171 -1.61 16.15 0.44
C GLY A 171 -2.64 17.22 0.86
N PRO A 172 -2.39 18.51 0.54
CA PRO A 172 -3.34 19.60 0.77
C PRO A 172 -4.71 19.35 0.12
N ASP A 173 -4.76 18.52 -0.92
CA ASP A 173 -5.96 18.07 -1.61
C ASP A 173 -6.83 17.09 -0.81
N GLY A 174 -6.30 16.56 0.31
CA GLY A 174 -6.93 15.57 1.18
C GLY A 174 -6.87 14.15 0.62
N ILE A 175 -6.14 13.91 -0.48
CA ILE A 175 -6.10 12.62 -1.13
C ILE A 175 -4.96 11.78 -0.54
N ALA A 176 -5.29 10.74 0.20
CA ALA A 176 -4.28 9.81 0.71
C ALA A 176 -3.62 9.01 -0.43
N THR A 177 -2.31 8.79 -0.33
CA THR A 177 -1.51 7.98 -1.27
C THR A 177 -2.08 6.58 -1.49
N GLU A 178 -2.72 6.01 -0.48
CA GLU A 178 -3.37 4.69 -0.58
C GLU A 178 -4.62 4.73 -1.48
N ALA A 179 -5.36 5.83 -1.49
CA ALA A 179 -6.51 5.98 -2.39
C ALA A 179 -6.08 6.05 -3.86
N LEU A 180 -4.92 6.67 -4.14
CA LEU A 180 -4.34 6.69 -5.48
C LEU A 180 -3.96 5.28 -5.96
N ARG A 181 -3.51 4.39 -5.06
CA ARG A 181 -3.19 2.99 -5.38
C ARG A 181 -4.43 2.18 -5.78
N GLN A 182 -5.60 2.56 -5.29
CA GLN A 182 -6.86 1.86 -5.51
C GLN A 182 -7.67 2.42 -6.68
N LEU A 183 -7.10 3.35 -7.46
CA LEU A 183 -7.82 3.96 -8.57
C LEU A 183 -8.13 2.94 -9.68
N PRO A 184 -9.38 2.92 -10.19
CA PRO A 184 -9.72 2.12 -11.36
C PRO A 184 -8.93 2.54 -12.60
N LYS A 185 -8.59 1.59 -13.47
CA LYS A 185 -7.80 1.82 -14.70
C LYS A 185 -8.35 2.94 -15.60
N ARG A 186 -9.68 3.11 -15.66
CA ARG A 186 -10.34 4.20 -16.40
C ARG A 186 -9.93 5.59 -15.91
N VAL A 187 -9.64 5.74 -14.62
CA VAL A 187 -9.19 7.00 -14.01
C VAL A 187 -7.74 7.30 -14.40
N MET A 188 -6.89 6.29 -14.47
CA MET A 188 -5.50 6.42 -14.96
C MET A 188 -5.45 6.92 -16.41
N VAL A 189 -6.36 6.44 -17.27
CA VAL A 189 -6.46 6.94 -18.66
C VAL A 189 -6.85 8.42 -18.69
N ALA A 190 -7.78 8.85 -17.83
CA ALA A 190 -8.17 10.25 -17.73
C ALA A 190 -7.00 11.12 -17.19
N MET A 191 -6.26 10.63 -16.20
CA MET A 191 -5.04 11.29 -15.70
C MET A 191 -3.98 11.46 -16.80
N ASN A 192 -3.73 10.44 -17.62
CA ASN A 192 -2.78 10.55 -18.73
C ASN A 192 -3.21 11.60 -19.76
N LYS A 193 -4.51 11.75 -20.02
CA LYS A 193 -5.02 12.82 -20.89
C LYS A 193 -4.73 14.20 -20.30
N VAL A 194 -4.99 14.40 -19.01
CA VAL A 194 -4.67 15.65 -18.29
C VAL A 194 -3.17 15.93 -18.32
N PHE A 195 -2.33 14.92 -18.08
CA PHE A 195 -0.88 15.08 -18.12
C PHE A 195 -0.38 15.47 -19.51
N ASN A 196 -0.90 14.83 -20.55
CA ASN A 196 -0.59 15.17 -21.93
C ASN A 196 -1.05 16.60 -22.28
N TRP A 197 -2.19 17.05 -21.75
CA TRP A 197 -2.64 18.44 -21.91
C TRP A 197 -1.73 19.44 -21.18
N ILE A 198 -1.28 19.12 -19.97
CA ILE A 198 -0.30 19.95 -19.22
C ILE A 198 0.99 20.09 -20.01
N LEU A 199 1.53 18.99 -20.54
CA LEU A 199 2.77 19.01 -21.33
C LEU A 199 2.64 19.84 -22.61
N ARG A 200 1.47 19.84 -23.27
CA ARG A 200 1.21 20.62 -24.49
C ARG A 200 1.00 22.10 -24.21
N THR A 201 0.27 22.41 -23.15
CA THR A 201 -0.09 23.78 -22.81
C THR A 201 0.99 24.50 -22.01
N GLY A 202 1.91 23.76 -21.38
CA GLY A 202 2.86 24.28 -20.41
C GLY A 202 2.19 24.84 -19.14
N HIS A 203 0.88 24.67 -19.00
CA HIS A 203 0.09 25.21 -17.90
C HIS A 203 -0.12 24.12 -16.85
N PHE A 204 0.39 24.37 -15.65
CA PHE A 204 0.19 23.50 -14.51
C PHE A 204 -1.04 23.95 -13.70
N PRO A 205 -1.89 23.04 -13.19
CA PRO A 205 -3.11 23.39 -12.47
C PRO A 205 -2.83 24.12 -11.15
N GLU A 206 -3.67 25.09 -10.80
CA GLU A 206 -3.50 25.88 -9.56
C GLU A 206 -3.75 25.04 -8.30
N ALA A 207 -4.67 24.08 -8.37
CA ALA A 207 -4.89 23.10 -7.32
C ALA A 207 -3.61 22.33 -6.93
N TRP A 208 -2.64 22.22 -7.86
CA TRP A 208 -1.37 21.54 -7.64
C TRP A 208 -0.20 22.51 -7.37
N LYS A 209 -0.38 23.81 -7.59
CA LYS A 209 0.57 24.87 -7.20
C LYS A 209 0.34 25.41 -5.80
N SER A 210 -0.82 25.09 -5.22
CA SER A 210 -1.21 25.60 -3.90
C SER A 210 -0.06 25.44 -2.91
N PRO A 211 0.40 26.53 -2.27
CA PRO A 211 1.57 26.50 -1.42
C PRO A 211 1.35 25.46 -0.32
N ILE A 212 2.34 24.58 -0.13
CA ILE A 212 2.39 23.72 1.03
C ILE A 212 2.48 24.67 2.22
N GLU A 213 1.41 24.76 3.01
CA GLU A 213 1.46 25.47 4.29
C GLU A 213 2.59 24.81 5.09
N ALA A 214 3.69 25.56 5.28
CA ALA A 214 4.92 24.99 5.81
C ALA A 214 4.72 24.67 7.29
N ILE A 215 4.24 23.46 7.57
CA ILE A 215 4.14 22.93 8.93
C ILE A 215 5.58 22.74 9.41
N THR A 216 6.09 23.73 10.14
CA THR A 216 7.41 23.68 10.76
C THR A 216 7.34 22.72 11.95
N ILE A 217 7.87 21.51 11.77
CA ILE A 217 8.02 20.54 12.85
C ILE A 217 9.39 20.78 13.50
N PRO A 218 9.47 21.21 14.77
CA PRO A 218 10.74 21.41 15.43
C PRO A 218 11.46 20.06 15.60
N LYS A 219 12.77 20.07 15.36
CA LYS A 219 13.61 18.88 15.59
C LYS A 219 13.57 18.52 17.08
N PRO A 220 13.52 17.23 17.44
CA PRO A 220 13.47 16.80 18.83
C PRO A 220 14.68 17.34 19.60
N GLY A 221 14.42 18.00 20.74
CA GLY A 221 15.46 18.51 21.64
C GLY A 221 15.80 20.01 21.51
N LYS A 222 15.12 20.76 20.64
CA LYS A 222 15.21 22.23 20.62
C LYS A 222 13.90 22.83 21.09
N ILE A 223 13.94 23.52 22.23
CA ILE A 223 12.84 24.36 22.72
C ILE A 223 12.85 25.63 21.85
N LEU A 224 11.67 26.03 21.37
CA LEU A 224 11.46 27.26 20.61
C LEU A 224 11.71 28.49 21.48
#